data_AF-A0A399SR48-F1
#
_entry.id   AF-A0A399SR48-F1
#
_cell.length_a   1.000
_cell.length_b   1.000
_cell.length_c   1.000
_cell.angle_alpha   90.00
_cell.angle_beta   90.00
_cell.angle_gamma   90.00
#
_symmetry.space_group_name_H-M   'P 1'
#
loop_
_entity.id
_entity.type
_entity.pdbx_description
1 polymer ?
#
loop_
_entity_poly.entity_id
_entity_poly.type
_entity_poly.pdbx_seq_one_letter_code
_entity_poly.pdbx_strand_id
1 'polypeptide(L)' 'MHYTIKIEDSNPVAKSIVSMLKELSREYEFMSVHPEEAHVEENIANELDARYDFVVKNPNEGDSWEEEKKRLLLLQIS' A
#
# COMPACT_ATOMS: atom_id res chain seq x y z
N MET A 1 7.43 3.46 20.87
CA MET A 1 7.41 2.09 20.30
C MET A 1 6.02 1.85 19.77
N HIS A 2 5.90 1.28 18.58
CA HIS A 2 4.61 1.00 17.93
C HIS A 2 4.50 -0.51 17.70
N TYR A 3 3.35 -1.10 18.00
CA TYR A 3 3.11 -2.53 17.87
C TYR A 3 1.88 -2.74 16.99
N THR A 4 2.03 -3.57 15.97
CA THR A 4 0.94 -3.94 15.07
C THR A 4 0.52 -5.38 15.37
N ILE A 5 -0.77 -5.60 15.55
CA ILE A 5 -1.35 -6.93 15.73
C ILE A 5 -2.24 -7.20 14.54
N LYS A 6 -1.96 -8.27 13.78
CA LYS A 6 -2.79 -8.73 12.67
C LYS A 6 -3.67 -9.88 13.12
N ILE A 7 -4.96 -9.82 12.82
CA ILE A 7 -5.94 -10.87 13.10
C ILE A 7 -6.48 -11.35 11.75
N GLU A 8 -6.09 -12.55 11.32
CA GLU A 8 -6.44 -13.12 10.00
C GLU A 8 -7.62 -14.10 10.04
N ASP A 9 -8.20 -14.33 11.23
CA ASP A 9 -9.30 -15.29 11.42
C ASP A 9 -10.67 -14.59 11.37
N SER A 10 -11.68 -15.30 10.85
CA SER A 10 -13.07 -14.84 10.72
C SER A 10 -14.05 -15.54 11.67
N ASN A 11 -13.55 -16.38 12.58
CA ASN A 11 -14.36 -17.09 13.57
C ASN A 11 -15.06 -16.11 14.55
N PRO A 12 -16.11 -16.54 15.27
CA PRO A 12 -16.85 -15.67 16.19
C PRO A 12 -16.01 -15.04 17.30
N VAL A 13 -14.98 -15.74 17.77
CA VAL A 13 -14.07 -15.27 18.82
C VAL A 13 -13.20 -14.12 18.29
N ALA A 14 -12.65 -14.26 17.08
CA ALA A 14 -11.88 -13.22 16.41
C ALA A 14 -12.71 -11.95 16.19
N LYS A 15 -13.97 -12.10 15.76
CA LYS A 15 -14.92 -10.96 15.62
C LYS A 15 -15.20 -10.26 16.95
N SER A 16 -15.33 -11.04 18.04
CA SER A 16 -15.50 -10.50 19.39
C SER A 16 -14.28 -9.69 19.83
N ILE A 17 -13.07 -10.21 19.62
CA ILE A 17 -11.81 -9.53 19.92
C ILE A 17 -11.69 -8.22 19.12
N VAL A 18 -11.97 -8.24 17.81
CA VAL A 18 -11.95 -7.03 16.98
C VAL A 18 -12.96 -6.00 17.48
N SER A 19 -14.16 -6.43 17.90
CA SER A 19 -15.17 -5.52 18.45
C SER A 19 -14.71 -4.87 19.75
N MET A 20 -14.11 -5.65 20.66
CA MET A 20 -13.52 -5.13 21.89
C MET A 20 -12.42 -4.09 21.60
N LEU A 21 -11.51 -4.37 20.66
CA LEU A 21 -10.44 -3.44 20.31
C LEU A 21 -10.97 -2.16 19.65
N LYS A 22 -12.04 -2.25 18.85
CA LYS A 22 -12.69 -1.07 18.25
C LYS A 22 -13.30 -0.17 19.32
N GLU A 23 -13.97 -0.72 20.33
CA GLU A 23 -14.51 0.08 21.43
C GLU A 23 -13.38 0.75 22.22
N LEU A 24 -12.30 0.03 22.55
CA LEU A 24 -11.14 0.59 23.23
C LEU A 24 -10.47 1.72 22.42
N SER A 25 -10.37 1.59 21.10
CA SER A 25 -9.77 2.63 20.25
C SER A 25 -10.54 3.95 20.24
N ARG A 26 -11.80 3.98 20.69
CA ARG A 26 -12.57 5.23 20.83
C ARG A 26 -12.16 6.03 22.07
N GLU A 27 -11.72 5.33 23.10
CA GLU A 27 -11.36 5.93 24.39
C GLU A 27 -9.86 6.23 24.51
N TYR A 28 -9.03 5.49 23.76
CA TYR A 28 -7.58 5.58 23.84
C TYR A 28 -6.95 6.06 22.52
N GLU A 29 -6.49 7.31 22.49
CA GLU A 29 -5.87 7.95 21.32
C GLU A 29 -4.59 7.26 20.82
N PHE A 30 -3.94 6.45 21.65
CA PHE A 30 -2.73 5.70 21.27
C PHE A 30 -3.03 4.43 20.45
N MET A 31 -4.31 4.07 20.28
CA MET A 31 -4.77 2.86 19.62
C MET A 31 -5.59 3.22 18.37
N SER A 32 -5.27 2.58 17.24
CA SER A 32 -6.07 2.66 16.03
C SER A 32 -6.38 1.26 15.50
N VAL A 33 -7.60 1.06 14.98
CA VAL A 33 -8.03 -0.19 14.35
C VAL A 33 -8.35 0.10 12.89
N HIS A 34 -7.51 -0.40 11.99
CA HIS A 34 -7.71 -0.28 10.56
C HIS A 34 -8.25 -1.60 10.02
N PRO A 35 -9.45 -1.64 9.39
CA PRO A 35 -9.83 -2.78 8.59
C PRO A 35 -8.84 -2.88 7.41
N GLU A 36 -8.27 -4.06 7.21
CA GLU A 36 -7.48 -4.32 6.01
C GLU A 36 -8.47 -4.39 4.84
N GLU A 37 -8.60 -3.28 4.10
CA GLU A 37 -9.37 -3.27 2.87
C GLU A 37 -8.62 -4.12 1.85
N ALA A 38 -9.12 -5.31 1.58
CA ALA A 38 -8.62 -6.19 0.50
C ALA A 38 -8.98 -5.66 -0.90
N HIS A 39 -9.27 -4.36 -1.02
CA HIS A 39 -9.55 -3.71 -2.28
C HIS A 39 -8.28 -2.99 -2.71
N VAL A 40 -7.62 -3.51 -3.75
CA VAL A 40 -6.88 -2.61 -4.63
C VAL A 40 -7.93 -1.61 -5.07
N GLU A 41 -7.82 -0.37 -4.57
CA GLU A 41 -8.77 0.68 -4.93
C GLU A 41 -8.89 0.68 -6.47
N GLU A 42 -10.11 0.70 -7.01
CA GLU A 42 -10.37 0.52 -8.44
C GLU A 42 -9.60 1.53 -9.31
N ASN A 43 -9.33 2.71 -8.75
CA ASN A 43 -8.45 3.73 -9.31
C ASN A 43 -7.00 3.22 -9.54
N ILE A 44 -6.42 2.44 -8.62
CA ILE A 44 -5.06 1.90 -8.71
C ILE A 44 -5.01 0.81 -9.78
N ALA A 45 -6.02 -0.06 -9.84
CA ALA A 45 -6.10 -1.07 -10.89
C ALA A 45 -6.19 -0.43 -12.29
N ASN A 46 -7.07 0.56 -12.46
CA ASN A 46 -7.22 1.30 -13.72
C ASN A 46 -5.95 2.06 -14.11
N GLU A 47 -5.21 2.60 -13.12
CA GLU A 47 -3.96 3.31 -13.34
C GLU A 47 -2.84 2.37 -13.79
N LEU A 48 -2.76 1.18 -13.19
CA LEU A 48 -1.82 0.14 -13.58
C LEU A 48 -2.08 -0.37 -15.00
N ASP A 49 -3.35 -0.58 -15.36
CA ASP A 49 -3.74 -0.98 -16.71
C ASP A 49 -3.37 0.10 -17.74
N ALA A 50 -3.62 1.38 -17.43
CA ALA A 50 -3.24 2.50 -18.30
C ALA A 50 -1.73 2.60 -18.51
N ARG A 51 -0.93 2.41 -17.45
CA ARG A 51 0.54 2.39 -17.53
C ARG A 51 1.04 1.22 -18.36
N TYR A 52 0.48 0.03 -18.14
CA TYR A 52 0.84 -1.15 -18.91
C TYR A 52 0.59 -0.93 -20.41
N ASP A 53 -0.61 -0.45 -20.75
CA ASP A 53 -1.00 -0.12 -22.12
C ASP A 53 -0.07 0.90 -22.77
N PHE A 54 0.32 1.93 -22.01
CA PHE A 54 1.26 2.94 -22.48
C PHE A 54 2.64 2.35 -22.79
N VAL A 55 3.18 1.51 -21.90
CA VAL A 55 4.51 0.88 -22.10
C VAL A 55 4.51 -0.08 -23.29
N VAL A 56 3.42 -0.85 -23.47
CA VAL A 56 3.28 -1.76 -24.62
C VAL A 56 3.18 -0.99 -25.94
N LYS A 57 2.44 0.13 -25.97
CA LYS A 57 2.26 0.95 -27.17
C LYS A 57 3.49 1.80 -27.49
N ASN A 58 4.27 2.17 -26.48
CA ASN A 58 5.43 3.05 -26.60
C ASN A 58 6.72 2.40 -26.07
N PRO A 59 7.17 1.27 -26.66
CA PRO A 59 8.28 0.48 -26.12
C PRO A 59 9.64 1.21 -26.13
N ASN A 60 9.76 2.32 -26.87
CA ASN A 60 10.97 3.12 -26.98
C ASN A 60 10.90 4.46 -26.22
N GLU A 61 9.79 4.77 -25.55
CA GLU A 61 9.59 6.04 -24.84
C GLU A 61 9.98 5.97 -23.35
N GLY A 62 10.54 4.84 -22.90
CA GLY A 62 11.08 4.67 -21.56
C GLY A 62 12.61 4.57 -21.56
N ASP A 63 13.25 5.36 -20.71
CA ASP A 63 14.65 5.11 -20.34
C ASP A 63 14.72 3.79 -19.56
N SER A 64 15.78 3.01 -19.77
CA SER A 64 16.02 1.86 -18.90
C SER A 64 16.31 2.33 -17.48
N TRP A 65 15.93 1.52 -16.49
CA TRP A 65 16.23 1.83 -15.09
C TRP A 65 17.73 2.06 -14.83
N GLU A 66 18.60 1.39 -15.60
CA GLU A 66 20.05 1.58 -15.52
C GLU A 66 20.51 2.94 -16.06
N GLU A 67 19.83 3.50 -17.07
CA GLU A 67 20.09 4.85 -17.58
C GLU A 67 19.59 5.91 -16.60
N GLU A 68 18.39 5.73 -16.05
CA GLU A 68 17.82 6.59 -15.01
C GLU A 68 18.73 6.65 -13.78
N LYS A 69 19.17 5.49 -13.29
CA LYS A 69 20.03 5.37 -12.11
C LYS A 69 21.36 6.08 -12.32
N LYS A 70 21.96 5.96 -13.52
CA LYS A 70 23.18 6.71 -13.87
C LYS A 70 22.95 8.21 -13.86
N ARG A 71 21.83 8.69 -14.41
CA ARG A 71 21.47 10.11 -14.41
C ARG A 71 21.31 10.67 -13.00
N LEU A 72 20.60 9.96 -12.13
CA LEU A 72 20.40 10.37 -10.73
C LEU A 72 21.71 10.41 -9.94
N LEU A 73 22.61 9.45 -10.17
CA LEU A 73 23.94 9.44 -9.54
C LEU A 73 24.82 10.59 -10.04
N LEU A 74 24.73 10.97 -11.32
CA LEU A 74 25.46 12.10 -11.88
C LEU A 74 24.96 13.45 -11.33
N LEU A 75 23.64 13.59 -11.13
CA LEU A 75 23.03 14.79 -10.53
C LEU A 75 23.37 15.00 -9.05
N GLN A 76 23.81 13.97 -8.33
CA GLN A 76 24.23 14.09 -6.93
C GLN A 76 25.67 14.59 -6.76
N ILE A 77 26.45 14.65 -7.85
CA ILE A 77 27.87 15.00 -7.85
C ILE A 77 28.11 16.41 -8.44
N SER A 78 27.07 17.02 -9.04
CA SER A 78 27.05 18.39 -9.56
C SER A 78 26.43 19.38 -8.57
#